data_AF-E7QSS8-F1
#
_entry.id   AF-E7QSS8-F1
#
_cell.length_a   1.000
_cell.length_b   1.000
_cell.length_c   1.000
_cell.angle_alpha   90.00
_cell.angle_beta   90.00
_cell.angle_gamma   90.00
#
_symmetry.space_group_name_H-M   'P 1'
#
loop_
_entity.id
_entity.type
_entity.pdbx_description
1 polymer ?
#
loop_
_entity_poly.entity_id
_entity_poly.type
_entity_poly.pdbx_seq_one_letter_code
_entity_poly.pdbx_strand_id
1 'polypeptide(L)'
;MQTFLRLQYEKPDELPSEFGHDIRTPESFVEEFVTEFSKDGDTVLDPFAGFGTTERSEGVGWGGCGAEAVRSRVGLLKGFAFQLPAHASRG
;
A
#
# COMPACT_ATOMS: atom_id res chain seq x y z
N MET A 1 -24.37 17.16 -1.41
CA MET A 1 -22.95 16.98 -1.04
C MET A 1 -22.80 15.55 -0.56
N GLN A 2 -22.00 14.74 -1.24
CA GLN A 2 -21.70 13.40 -0.76
C GLN A 2 -20.57 13.50 0.26
N THR A 3 -20.78 12.95 1.45
CA THR A 3 -19.82 13.06 2.59
C THR A 3 -19.31 11.72 3.06
N PHE A 4 -19.77 10.63 2.46
CA PHE A 4 -19.33 9.29 2.76
C PHE A 4 -19.17 8.48 1.47
N LEU A 5 -18.20 7.58 1.48
CA LEU A 5 -17.99 6.57 0.44
C LEU A 5 -18.25 5.19 1.04
N ARG A 6 -18.83 4.30 0.24
CA ARG A 6 -19.00 2.89 0.59
C ARG A 6 -18.24 2.06 -0.43
N LEU A 7 -17.15 1.46 0.01
CA LEU A 7 -16.27 0.64 -0.83
C LEU A 7 -16.37 -0.82 -0.40
N GLN A 8 -15.98 -1.73 -1.28
CA GLN A 8 -15.99 -3.16 -0.98
C GLN A 8 -14.86 -3.49 -0.01
N TYR A 9 -15.18 -4.12 1.12
CA TYR A 9 -14.17 -4.53 2.09
C TYR A 9 -13.71 -5.96 1.79
N GLU A 10 -12.74 -6.09 0.89
CA GLU A 10 -12.17 -7.38 0.48
C GLU A 10 -10.65 -7.34 0.54
N LYS A 11 -10.05 -8.49 0.90
CA LYS A 11 -8.61 -8.72 0.96
C LYS A 11 -8.35 -10.11 0.38
N PRO A 12 -8.06 -10.23 -0.92
CA PRO A 12 -8.17 -11.51 -1.63
C PRO A 12 -7.09 -12.53 -1.23
N ASP A 13 -5.91 -12.10 -0.81
CA ASP A 13 -4.88 -13.01 -0.30
C ASP A 13 -4.90 -13.11 1.22
N GLU A 14 -4.56 -14.28 1.74
CA GLU A 14 -4.27 -14.44 3.17
C GLU A 14 -2.86 -13.93 3.51
N LEU A 15 -2.75 -13.25 4.64
CA LEU A 15 -1.46 -12.85 5.19
C LEU A 15 -0.85 -14.03 5.98
N PRO A 16 0.48 -14.26 5.93
CA PRO A 16 1.11 -15.29 6.75
C PRO A 16 0.76 -15.14 8.23
N SER A 17 0.46 -16.25 8.89
CA SER A 17 -0.08 -16.26 10.26
C SER A 17 0.86 -15.66 11.30
N GLU A 18 2.17 -15.61 11.01
CA GLU A 18 3.20 -14.95 11.83
C GLU A 18 2.98 -13.44 12.04
N PHE A 19 2.18 -12.79 11.18
CA PHE A 19 1.86 -11.36 11.30
C PHE A 19 0.61 -11.08 12.16
N GLY A 20 -0.08 -12.12 12.64
CA GLY A 20 -1.21 -12.02 13.55
C GLY A 20 -2.46 -11.44 12.89
N HIS A 21 -2.59 -10.11 12.89
CA HIS A 21 -3.76 -9.41 12.37
C HIS A 21 -3.47 -8.74 11.02
N ASP A 22 -4.38 -8.96 10.07
CA ASP A 22 -4.35 -8.27 8.79
C ASP A 22 -4.80 -6.81 8.95
N ILE A 23 -3.82 -5.93 9.11
CA ILE A 23 -4.00 -4.47 9.20
C ILE A 23 -3.96 -3.78 7.84
N ARG A 24 -3.94 -4.52 6.72
CA ARG A 24 -3.90 -3.94 5.38
C ARG A 24 -5.15 -3.12 5.11
N THR A 25 -4.99 -2.07 4.33
CA THR A 25 -6.08 -1.37 3.69
C THR A 25 -6.66 -2.28 2.59
N PRO A 26 -7.99 -2.34 2.38
CA PRO A 26 -8.57 -3.05 1.24
C PRO A 26 -8.16 -2.38 -0.09
N GLU A 27 -7.98 -3.18 -1.14
CA GLU A 27 -7.51 -2.69 -2.46
C GLU A 27 -8.47 -1.63 -3.04
N SER A 28 -9.78 -1.81 -2.85
CA SER A 28 -10.82 -0.87 -3.31
C SER A 28 -10.67 0.55 -2.78
N PHE A 29 -10.09 0.72 -1.58
CA PHE A 29 -9.79 2.04 -1.04
C PHE A 29 -8.65 2.68 -1.81
N VAL A 30 -7.57 1.96 -2.07
CA VAL A 30 -6.44 2.51 -2.84
C VAL A 30 -6.90 2.85 -4.25
N GLU A 31 -7.61 1.94 -4.92
CA GLU A 31 -8.09 2.13 -6.29
C GLU A 31 -8.94 3.39 -6.45
N GLU A 32 -9.88 3.64 -5.54
CA GLU A 32 -10.74 4.83 -5.56
C GLU A 32 -9.92 6.13 -5.50
N PHE A 33 -8.97 6.21 -4.56
CA PHE A 33 -8.19 7.44 -4.34
C PHE A 33 -7.10 7.63 -5.40
N VAL A 34 -6.44 6.56 -5.85
CA VAL A 34 -5.46 6.67 -6.94
C VAL A 34 -6.17 7.12 -8.22
N THR A 35 -7.32 6.51 -8.57
CA THR A 35 -8.09 6.89 -9.76
C THR A 35 -8.54 8.34 -9.73
N GLU A 36 -9.02 8.83 -8.57
CA GLU A 36 -9.52 10.20 -8.45
C GLU A 36 -8.39 11.25 -8.49
N PHE A 37 -7.22 10.94 -7.92
CA PHE A 37 -6.18 11.95 -7.63
C PHE A 37 -4.91 11.83 -8.47
N SER A 38 -4.84 10.91 -9.43
CA SER A 38 -3.66 10.74 -10.28
C SER A 38 -4.02 10.46 -11.75
N LYS A 39 -3.04 10.55 -12.66
CA LYS A 39 -3.15 10.18 -14.09
C LYS A 39 -2.03 9.22 -14.53
N ASP A 40 -2.29 8.37 -15.51
CA ASP A 40 -1.30 7.43 -16.05
C ASP A 40 0.09 8.07 -16.21
N GLY A 41 1.11 7.41 -15.67
CA GLY A 41 2.49 7.92 -15.62
C GLY A 41 2.84 8.71 -14.36
N ASP A 42 1.86 9.10 -13.52
CA ASP A 42 2.12 9.64 -12.19
C ASP A 42 2.74 8.57 -11.28
N THR A 43 3.56 9.03 -10.34
CA THR A 43 4.16 8.18 -9.29
C THR A 43 3.38 8.33 -8.00
N VAL A 44 2.90 7.22 -7.44
CA VAL A 44 2.22 7.19 -6.15
C VAL A 44 3.25 6.88 -5.06
N LEU A 45 3.42 7.80 -4.11
CA LEU A 45 4.33 7.64 -2.98
C LEU A 45 3.56 7.11 -1.77
N ASP A 46 3.95 5.93 -1.29
CA ASP A 46 3.48 5.37 -0.02
C ASP A 46 4.63 5.28 0.99
N PRO A 47 4.76 6.25 1.91
CA PRO A 47 5.83 6.24 2.91
C PRO A 47 5.65 5.17 4.00
N PHE A 48 4.50 4.50 4.05
CA PHE A 48 4.15 3.47 5.02
C PHE A 48 3.51 2.27 4.32
N ALA A 49 4.21 1.73 3.32
CA ALA A 49 3.71 0.72 2.41
C ALA A 49 3.18 -0.54 3.12
N GLY A 50 3.68 -0.85 4.33
CA GLY A 50 3.18 -1.94 5.14
C GLY A 50 3.40 -3.27 4.43
N PHE A 51 2.33 -3.83 3.90
CA PHE A 51 2.34 -5.09 3.12
C PHE A 51 2.17 -4.88 1.61
N GLY A 52 2.19 -3.63 1.15
CA GLY A 52 2.24 -3.27 -0.25
C GLY A 52 0.89 -3.24 -0.95
N THR A 53 -0.18 -2.90 -0.22
CA THR A 53 -1.51 -2.74 -0.85
C THR A 53 -1.45 -1.69 -1.95
N THR A 54 -0.77 -0.57 -1.70
CA THR A 54 -0.71 0.55 -2.64
C THR A 54 -0.12 0.12 -3.98
N GLU A 55 1.04 -0.53 -3.96
CA GLU A 55 1.76 -1.00 -5.15
C GLU A 55 1.06 -2.17 -5.84
N ARG A 56 0.28 -2.97 -5.10
CA ARG A 56 -0.49 -4.07 -5.67
C ARG A 56 -1.70 -3.59 -6.46
N SER A 57 -2.33 -2.51 -6.00
CA SER A 57 -3.51 -1.91 -6.63
C SER A 57 -3.19 -1.10 -7.90
N GLU A 58 -1.91 -0.92 -8.24
CA GLU A 58 -1.44 -0.13 -9.40
C GLU A 58 -1.67 -0.77 -10.78
N GLY A 59 -2.68 -1.61 -10.92
CA GLY A 59 -3.02 -2.24 -12.19
C GLY A 59 -3.04 -1.24 -13.35
N VAL A 60 -2.01 -1.35 -14.22
CA VAL A 60 -1.86 -0.73 -15.54
C VAL A 60 -1.67 0.80 -15.53
N GLY A 61 -0.42 1.27 -15.45
CA GLY A 61 -0.03 2.64 -15.88
C GLY A 61 0.68 3.52 -14.84
N TRP A 62 0.69 3.08 -13.58
CA TRP A 62 1.19 3.84 -12.43
C TRP A 62 2.55 3.29 -11.96
N GLY A 63 3.36 4.16 -11.36
CA GLY A 63 4.60 3.74 -10.71
C GLY A 63 4.53 3.91 -9.19
N GLY A 64 4.60 2.81 -8.45
CA GLY A 64 4.57 2.81 -6.99
C GLY A 64 5.94 2.90 -6.37
N CYS A 65 6.08 3.84 -5.44
CA CYS A 65 7.26 3.97 -4.58
C CYS A 65 6.84 3.76 -3.13
N GLY A 66 7.15 2.58 -2.59
CA GLY A 66 6.87 2.23 -1.20
C GLY A 66 8.09 2.30 -0.29
N ALA A 67 7.91 2.84 0.91
CA ALA A 67 8.88 2.73 1.99
C ALA A 67 8.28 1.94 3.16
N GLU A 68 9.07 1.03 3.73
CA GLU A 68 8.66 0.25 4.91
C GLU A 68 9.87 0.04 5.83
N ALA A 69 9.66 0.26 7.12
CA ALA A 69 10.72 0.17 8.12
C ALA A 69 10.85 -1.25 8.70
N VAL A 70 9.76 -2.02 8.76
CA VAL A 70 9.78 -3.36 9.34
C VAL A 70 10.32 -4.36 8.32
N ARG A 71 11.57 -4.80 8.53
CA ARG A 71 12.28 -5.71 7.62
C ARG A 71 11.48 -6.96 7.23
N SER A 72 10.72 -7.56 8.16
CA SER A 72 9.92 -8.75 7.87
C SER A 72 8.79 -8.51 6.87
N ARG A 73 8.40 -7.24 6.64
CA ARG A 73 7.33 -6.86 5.72
C ARG A 73 7.86 -6.43 4.35
N VAL A 74 9.10 -5.94 4.27
CA VAL A 74 9.70 -5.48 3.00
C VAL A 74 9.74 -6.57 1.94
N GLY A 75 9.93 -7.84 2.32
CA GLY A 75 9.91 -8.96 1.38
C GLY A 75 8.54 -9.24 0.74
N LEU A 76 7.47 -8.59 1.19
CA LEU A 76 6.11 -8.73 0.69
C LEU A 76 5.72 -7.62 -0.29
N LEU A 77 6.52 -6.55 -0.40
CA LEU A 77 6.29 -5.45 -1.33
C LEU A 77 6.61 -5.88 -2.77
N LYS A 78 5.75 -5.50 -3.71
CA LYS A 78 6.01 -5.60 -5.16
C LYS A 78 6.32 -4.19 -5.66
N GLY A 79 7.38 -3.98 -6.45
CA GLY A 79 7.78 -2.65 -6.95
C GLY A 79 9.11 -2.14 -6.39
N PHE A 80 9.38 -0.83 -6.52
CA PHE A 80 10.58 -0.21 -5.95
C PHE A 80 10.36 0.04 -4.45
N ALA A 81 10.86 -0.89 -3.63
CA ALA A 81 10.81 -0.77 -2.18
C ALA A 81 12.12 -0.20 -1.61
N PHE A 82 12.03 0.81 -0.75
CA PHE A 82 13.18 1.29 0.02
C PHE A 82 13.05 0.90 1.49
N GLN A 83 13.99 0.09 1.99
CA GLN A 83 14.12 -0.19 3.41
C GLN A 83 14.61 1.08 4.11
N LEU A 84 13.79 1.65 4.99
CA LEU A 84 14.25 2.78 5.80
C LEU A 84 15.37 2.33 6.76
N PRO A 85 16.46 3.10 6.90
CA PRO A 85 17.54 2.76 7.79
C PRO A 85 17.07 2.85 9.26
N ALA A 86 17.59 1.96 10.11
CA ALA A 86 17.13 1.75 11.50
C ALA A 86 17.16 2.99 12.41
N HIS A 87 17.83 4.09 12.01
CA HIS A 87 17.85 5.35 12.77
C HIS A 87 16.59 6.21 12.58
N ALA A 88 15.75 5.90 11.58
CA ALA A 88 14.51 6.63 11.31
C ALA A 88 13.32 6.21 12.20
N SER A 89 13.45 5.15 13.00
CA SER A 89 12.36 4.59 13.83
C SER A 89 12.30 5.13 15.26
N ARG A 90 12.88 6.30 15.54
CA ARG A 90 12.75 6.96 16.85
C ARG A 90 11.58 7.94 16.81
N GLY A 91 10.39 7.44 17.12
CA GLY A 91 9.17 8.19 17.39
C GLY A 91 8.39 7.48 18.48
#